data_AF-A0A935XI07-F1
#
_entry.id   AF-A0A935XI07-F1
#
_cell.length_a   1.000
_cell.length_b   1.000
_cell.length_c   1.000
_cell.angle_alpha   90.00
_cell.angle_beta   90.00
_cell.angle_gamma   90.00
#
_symmetry.space_group_name_H-M   'P 1'
#
loop_
_entity.id
_entity.type
_entity.pdbx_description
1 polymer ?
#
loop_
_entity_poly.entity_id
_entity_poly.type
_entity_poly.pdbx_seq_one_letter_code
_entity_poly.pdbx_strand_id
1 'polypeptide(L)'
;MFPVKEVLAASVTLVVAWIGYRQWIRGRRSGSFLQDREVAYKAVWTALEDAHLLVRAFRPSAELTSAVQNANALVIRHALHLRPPDRPIVETYVRALRELADAVATADWSAVEEAEFHLTLESAPLPTTMMAPYRRFTDARADVMHAFREALGSTAIQ
;
A
#
# COMPACT_ATOMS: atom_id res chain seq x y z
N MET A 1 -3.92 -15.75 -39.35
CA MET A 1 -3.72 -17.00 -38.60
C MET A 1 -3.93 -16.65 -37.13
N PHE A 2 -5.05 -17.06 -36.53
CA PHE A 2 -5.35 -16.73 -35.11
C PHE A 2 -4.32 -17.40 -34.19
N PRO A 3 -3.87 -16.74 -33.11
CA PRO A 3 -2.86 -17.32 -32.23
C PRO A 3 -3.51 -18.31 -31.24
N VAL A 4 -3.89 -19.47 -31.77
CA VAL A 4 -4.63 -20.51 -31.04
C VAL A 4 -3.87 -20.97 -29.78
N LYS A 5 -2.53 -20.97 -29.82
CA LYS A 5 -1.67 -21.35 -28.69
C LYS A 5 -1.74 -20.36 -27.52
N GLU A 6 -1.78 -19.07 -27.81
CA GLU A 6 -1.87 -18.00 -26.80
C GLU A 6 -3.27 -17.98 -26.16
N VAL A 7 -4.31 -18.21 -26.96
CA VAL A 7 -5.70 -18.32 -26.48
C VAL A 7 -5.87 -19.56 -25.59
N LEU A 8 -5.28 -20.70 -25.97
CA LEU A 8 -5.29 -21.91 -25.14
C LEU A 8 -4.54 -21.70 -23.82
N ALA A 9 -3.36 -21.09 -23.87
CA ALA A 9 -2.58 -20.79 -22.66
C ALA A 9 -3.35 -19.89 -21.70
N ALA A 10 -3.92 -18.79 -22.20
CA ALA A 10 -4.74 -17.88 -21.40
C ALA A 10 -5.97 -18.60 -20.79
N SER A 11 -6.63 -19.45 -21.57
CA SER A 11 -7.80 -20.21 -21.11
C SER A 11 -7.44 -21.18 -19.98
N VAL A 12 -6.32 -21.90 -20.11
CA VAL A 12 -5.81 -22.81 -19.07
C VAL A 12 -5.45 -22.02 -17.81
N THR A 13 -4.79 -20.87 -17.93
CA THR A 13 -4.48 -19.99 -16.80
C THR A 13 -5.73 -19.53 -16.07
N LEU A 14 -6.78 -19.15 -16.79
CA LEU A 14 -8.07 -18.76 -16.21
C LEU A 14 -8.74 -19.91 -15.45
N VAL A 15 -8.71 -21.13 -16.00
CA VAL A 15 -9.28 -22.32 -15.35
C VAL A 15 -8.51 -22.67 -14.07
N VAL A 16 -7.18 -22.64 -14.11
CA VAL A 16 -6.34 -22.90 -12.92
C VAL A 16 -6.58 -21.83 -11.85
N ALA A 17 -6.65 -20.56 -12.24
CA ALA A 17 -6.97 -19.46 -11.32
C ALA A 17 -8.36 -19.63 -10.69
N TRP A 18 -9.36 -20.07 -11.47
CA TRP A 18 -10.71 -20.35 -10.99
C TRP A 18 -10.75 -21.51 -9.98
N ILE A 19 -10.03 -22.60 -10.26
CA ILE A 19 -9.94 -23.76 -9.36
C ILE A 19 -9.26 -23.36 -8.05
N GLY A 20 -8.14 -22.64 -8.12
CA GLY A 20 -7.45 -22.10 -6.94
C GLY A 20 -8.35 -21.20 -6.11
N TYR A 21 -9.12 -20.31 -6.75
CA TYR A 21 -10.10 -19.46 -6.08
C TYR A 21 -11.19 -20.25 -5.35
N ARG A 22 -11.72 -21.32 -5.97
CA ARG A 22 -12.74 -22.16 -5.31
C ARG A 22 -12.19 -22.97 -4.13
N GLN A 23 -10.97 -23.48 -4.24
CA GLN A 23 -10.33 -24.16 -3.10
C GLN A 23 -10.07 -23.18 -1.96
N TRP A 24 -9.64 -21.97 -2.29
CA TRP A 24 -9.43 -20.90 -1.32
C TRP A 24 -10.73 -20.52 -0.57
N ILE A 25 -11.87 -20.40 -1.27
CA ILE A 25 -13.17 -20.17 -0.62
C ILE A 25 -13.51 -21.26 0.40
N ARG A 26 -13.23 -22.54 0.05
CA ARG A 26 -13.48 -23.68 0.96
C ARG A 26 -12.54 -23.66 2.18
N GLY A 27 -11.29 -23.25 1.99
CA GLY A 27 -10.29 -23.14 3.05
C GLY A 27 -10.42 -21.91 3.95
N ARG A 28 -11.21 -20.90 3.55
CA ARG A 28 -11.34 -19.60 4.24
C ARG A 28 -11.80 -19.65 5.70
N ARG A 29 -12.29 -20.80 6.18
CA ARG A 29 -12.79 -21.00 7.55
C ARG A 29 -11.87 -21.88 8.41
N SER A 30 -10.73 -22.34 7.88
CA SER A 30 -9.75 -23.08 8.69
C SER A 30 -8.99 -22.12 9.61
N GLY A 31 -8.52 -22.62 10.76
CA GLY A 31 -7.63 -21.86 11.65
C GLY A 31 -6.35 -21.38 10.97
N SER A 32 -5.84 -22.15 9.99
CA SER A 32 -4.68 -21.73 9.18
C SER A 32 -4.96 -20.49 8.34
N PHE A 33 -6.18 -20.33 7.81
CA PHE A 33 -6.54 -19.17 7.01
C PHE A 33 -6.59 -17.88 7.84
N LEU A 34 -7.04 -17.96 9.11
CA LEU A 34 -7.03 -16.80 10.01
C LEU A 34 -5.59 -16.37 10.33
N GLN A 35 -4.69 -17.32 10.54
CA GLN A 35 -3.27 -17.05 10.74
C GLN A 35 -2.61 -16.46 9.49
N ASP A 36 -2.85 -17.04 8.31
CA ASP A 36 -2.34 -16.52 7.03
C ASP A 36 -2.87 -15.11 6.74
N ARG A 37 -4.10 -14.84 7.17
CA ARG A 37 -4.69 -13.51 7.10
C ARG A 37 -4.00 -12.53 8.04
N GLU A 38 -3.78 -12.87 9.30
CA GLU A 38 -3.03 -11.99 10.22
C GLU A 38 -1.62 -11.68 9.67
N VAL A 39 -0.92 -12.69 9.16
CA VAL A 39 0.40 -12.55 8.53
C VAL A 39 0.32 -11.62 7.32
N ALA A 40 -0.68 -11.79 6.46
CA ALA A 40 -0.90 -10.93 5.30
C ALA A 40 -1.13 -9.46 5.69
N TYR A 41 -1.98 -9.19 6.68
CA TYR A 41 -2.22 -7.81 7.14
C TYR A 41 -0.97 -7.19 7.74
N LYS A 42 -0.21 -7.94 8.56
CA LYS A 42 1.06 -7.46 9.13
C LYS A 42 2.08 -7.16 8.03
N ALA A 43 2.26 -8.05 7.06
CA ALA A 43 3.21 -7.87 5.97
C ALA A 43 2.88 -6.62 5.12
N VAL A 44 1.60 -6.43 4.78
CA VAL A 44 1.14 -5.25 4.04
C VAL A 44 1.34 -3.99 4.88
N TRP A 45 0.99 -4.03 6.17
CA TRP A 45 1.19 -2.89 7.07
C TRP A 45 2.65 -2.47 7.19
N THR A 46 3.55 -3.42 7.48
CA THR A 46 4.99 -3.13 7.64
C THR A 46 5.57 -2.50 6.38
N ALA A 47 5.25 -3.03 5.18
CA ALA A 47 5.76 -2.44 3.95
C ALA A 47 5.23 -1.03 3.67
N LEU A 48 3.98 -0.76 4.05
CA LEU A 48 3.40 0.59 3.97
C LEU A 48 4.03 1.55 4.99
N GLU A 49 4.37 1.05 6.18
CA GLU A 49 5.05 1.81 7.23
C GLU A 49 6.49 2.15 6.83
N ASP A 50 7.23 1.20 6.25
CA ASP A 50 8.57 1.43 5.71
C ASP A 50 8.55 2.53 4.64
N ALA A 51 7.61 2.47 3.69
CA ALA A 51 7.42 3.51 2.69
C ALA A 51 7.05 4.86 3.33
N HIS A 52 6.19 4.86 4.35
CA HIS A 52 5.82 6.07 5.09
C HIS A 52 7.02 6.74 5.78
N LEU A 53 7.87 5.95 6.44
CA LEU A 53 9.06 6.45 7.12
C LEU A 53 10.02 7.12 6.14
N LEU A 54 10.18 6.54 4.95
CA LEU A 54 11.02 7.11 3.89
C LEU A 54 10.43 8.41 3.33
N VAL A 55 9.11 8.49 3.13
CA VAL A 55 8.46 9.75 2.71
C VAL A 55 8.62 10.86 3.74
N ARG A 56 8.59 10.53 5.04
CA ARG A 56 8.75 11.51 6.12
C ARG A 56 10.13 12.17 6.13
N ALA A 57 11.14 11.52 5.56
CA ALA A 57 12.45 12.12 5.36
C ALA A 57 12.46 13.20 4.28
N PHE A 58 11.36 13.35 3.51
CA PHE A 58 11.17 14.39 2.49
C PHE A 58 12.33 14.53 1.50
N ARG A 59 12.99 13.41 1.20
CA ARG A 59 14.08 13.35 0.23
C ARG A 59 13.74 12.36 -0.86
N PRO A 60 13.84 12.75 -2.15
CA PRO A 60 13.71 11.80 -3.23
C PRO A 60 14.84 10.77 -3.15
N SER A 61 14.49 9.49 -3.10
CA SER A 61 15.45 8.40 -3.06
C SER A 61 14.97 7.19 -3.85
N ALA A 62 15.92 6.43 -4.39
CA ALA A 62 15.61 5.15 -5.03
C ALA A 62 14.97 4.16 -4.04
N GLU A 63 15.31 4.29 -2.76
CA GLU A 63 14.75 3.51 -1.65
C GLU A 63 13.25 3.78 -1.46
N LEU A 64 12.82 5.04 -1.55
CA LEU A 64 11.40 5.40 -1.46
C LEU A 64 10.60 4.77 -2.60
N THR A 65 11.08 4.90 -3.84
CA THR A 65 10.44 4.28 -5.02
C THR A 65 10.35 2.77 -4.86
N SER A 66 11.44 2.14 -4.40
CA SER A 66 11.48 0.70 -4.14
C SER A 66 10.50 0.27 -3.05
N ALA A 67 10.40 1.02 -1.95
CA ALA A 67 9.48 0.73 -0.86
C ALA A 67 8.01 0.82 -1.29
N VAL A 68 7.65 1.85 -2.06
CA VAL A 68 6.28 1.99 -2.60
C VAL A 68 5.95 0.88 -3.60
N GLN A 69 6.90 0.45 -4.42
CA GLN A 69 6.72 -0.70 -5.31
C GLN A 69 6.56 -2.01 -4.53
N ASN A 70 7.36 -2.21 -3.48
CA ASN A 70 7.28 -3.38 -2.61
C ASN A 70 5.93 -3.45 -1.88
N ALA A 71 5.47 -2.32 -1.32
CA ALA A 71 4.15 -2.24 -0.69
C ALA A 71 3.04 -2.63 -1.69
N ASN A 72 3.07 -2.08 -2.91
CA ASN A 72 2.10 -2.45 -3.95
C ASN A 72 2.17 -3.95 -4.33
N ALA A 73 3.37 -4.51 -4.44
CA ALA A 73 3.56 -5.92 -4.75
C ALA A 73 2.99 -6.82 -3.63
N LEU A 74 3.18 -6.44 -2.37
CA LEU A 74 2.62 -7.17 -1.22
C LEU A 74 1.09 -7.07 -1.15
N VAL A 75 0.50 -5.93 -1.49
CA VAL A 75 -0.96 -5.79 -1.60
C VAL A 75 -1.52 -6.76 -2.64
N ILE A 76 -0.88 -6.86 -3.81
CA ILE A 76 -1.29 -7.81 -4.86
C ILE A 76 -1.09 -9.26 -4.40
N ARG A 77 0.09 -9.57 -3.83
CA ARG A 77 0.43 -10.92 -3.32
C ARG A 77 -0.56 -11.39 -2.26
N HIS A 78 -0.97 -10.49 -1.36
CA HIS A 78 -1.83 -10.80 -0.23
C HIS A 78 -3.29 -10.44 -0.47
N ALA A 79 -3.69 -10.04 -1.69
CA ALA A 79 -5.03 -9.59 -2.00
C ALA A 79 -6.10 -10.59 -1.56
N LEU A 80 -5.88 -11.89 -1.78
CA LEU A 80 -6.81 -12.95 -1.36
C LEU A 80 -7.04 -12.96 0.16
N HIS A 81 -6.03 -12.65 0.97
CA HIS A 81 -6.13 -12.65 2.42
C HIS A 81 -6.74 -11.37 2.99
N LEU A 82 -6.67 -10.25 2.25
CA LEU A 82 -7.34 -9.00 2.61
C LEU A 82 -8.87 -9.11 2.40
N ARG A 83 -9.64 -8.54 3.34
CA ARG A 83 -11.09 -8.43 3.18
C ARG A 83 -11.41 -7.58 1.94
N PRO A 84 -12.45 -7.93 1.17
CA PRO A 84 -12.89 -7.12 0.03
C PRO A 84 -13.04 -5.61 0.31
N PRO A 85 -13.63 -5.15 1.43
CA PRO A 85 -13.72 -3.72 1.74
C PRO A 85 -12.36 -3.05 2.04
N ASP A 86 -11.36 -3.80 2.50
CA ASP A 86 -10.08 -3.21 2.91
C ASP A 86 -9.14 -2.98 1.72
N ARG A 87 -9.30 -3.75 0.63
CA ARG A 87 -8.48 -3.62 -0.59
C ARG A 87 -8.51 -2.21 -1.20
N PRO A 88 -9.68 -1.60 -1.51
CA PRO A 88 -9.70 -0.25 -2.09
C PRO A 88 -9.12 0.81 -1.16
N ILE A 89 -9.22 0.61 0.16
CA ILE A 89 -8.63 1.52 1.17
C ILE A 89 -7.10 1.48 1.07
N VAL A 90 -6.52 0.27 1.03
CA VAL A 90 -5.08 0.08 0.89
C VAL A 90 -4.56 0.58 -0.46
N GLU A 91 -5.28 0.33 -1.55
CA GLU A 91 -4.93 0.85 -2.88
C GLU A 91 -4.93 2.37 -2.93
N THR A 92 -5.89 3.01 -2.23
CA THR A 92 -5.95 4.47 -2.09
C THR A 92 -4.71 4.99 -1.36
N TYR A 93 -4.27 4.30 -0.32
CA TYR A 93 -3.07 4.69 0.42
C TYR A 93 -1.77 4.50 -0.39
N VAL A 94 -1.62 3.39 -1.12
CA VAL A 94 -0.49 3.20 -2.04
C VAL A 94 -0.45 4.28 -3.11
N ARG A 95 -1.61 4.69 -3.64
CA ARG A 95 -1.70 5.79 -4.60
C ARG A 95 -1.28 7.12 -3.97
N ALA A 96 -1.78 7.43 -2.78
CA ALA A 96 -1.40 8.65 -2.07
C ALA A 96 0.11 8.69 -1.73
N LEU A 97 0.71 7.54 -1.40
CA LEU A 97 2.16 7.40 -1.23
C LEU A 97 2.92 7.72 -2.52
N ARG A 98 2.45 7.24 -3.68
CA ARG A 98 3.04 7.58 -4.98
C ARG A 98 2.91 9.06 -5.30
N GLU A 99 1.71 9.62 -5.17
CA GLU A 99 1.47 11.04 -5.42
C GLU A 99 2.38 11.93 -4.55
N LEU A 100 2.56 11.56 -3.28
CA LEU A 100 3.44 12.28 -2.38
C LEU A 100 4.92 12.07 -2.71
N ALA A 101 5.34 10.87 -3.09
CA ALA A 101 6.72 10.61 -3.55
C ALA A 101 7.06 11.40 -4.83
N ASP A 102 6.13 11.46 -5.78
CA ASP A 102 6.28 12.26 -7.01
C ASP A 102 6.34 13.76 -6.68
N ALA A 103 5.54 14.22 -5.73
CA ALA A 103 5.59 15.60 -5.24
C ALA A 103 6.93 15.91 -4.55
N VAL A 104 7.46 14.98 -3.75
CA VAL A 104 8.79 15.11 -3.13
C VAL A 104 9.89 15.21 -4.19
N ALA A 105 9.80 14.41 -5.26
CA ALA A 105 10.81 14.38 -6.31
C ALA A 105 10.81 15.63 -7.21
N THR A 106 9.67 16.32 -7.30
CA THR A 106 9.49 17.49 -8.19
C THR A 106 9.39 18.81 -7.44
N ALA A 107 9.37 18.77 -6.11
CA ALA A 107 9.35 19.97 -5.30
C ALA A 107 10.64 20.77 -5.44
N ASP A 108 10.49 22.09 -5.50
CA ASP A 108 11.60 23.02 -5.37
C ASP A 108 11.94 23.17 -3.89
N TRP A 109 13.00 22.48 -3.47
CA TRP A 109 13.47 22.44 -2.09
C TRP A 109 14.30 23.67 -1.71
N SER A 110 14.62 24.56 -2.65
CA SER A 110 15.44 25.75 -2.39
C SER A 110 14.86 26.65 -1.28
N ALA A 111 13.53 26.80 -1.25
CA ALA A 111 12.83 27.56 -0.21
C ALA A 111 12.77 26.84 1.16
N VAL A 112 12.94 25.51 1.19
CA VAL A 112 12.92 24.70 2.42
C VAL A 112 14.32 24.58 3.03
N GLU A 113 15.36 24.46 2.19
CA GLU A 113 16.77 24.50 2.64
C GLU A 113 17.13 25.85 3.27
N GLU A 114 16.60 26.96 2.74
CA GLU A 114 16.79 28.29 3.31
C GLU A 114 16.06 28.45 4.66
N ALA A 115 14.92 27.78 4.85
CA ALA A 115 14.18 27.74 6.12
C ALA A 115 14.82 26.80 7.17
N GLU A 116 15.40 25.66 6.77
CA GLU A 116 16.17 24.78 7.69
C GLU A 116 17.46 25.44 8.20
N PHE A 117 18.07 26.35 7.43
CA PHE A 117 19.22 27.14 7.88
C PHE A 117 18.85 28.14 8.99
N HIS A 118 17.58 28.56 9.06
CA HIS A 118 17.03 29.43 10.09
C HIS A 118 16.30 28.63 11.18
N LEU A 119 17.09 27.91 11.98
CA LEU A 119 16.82 27.45 13.35
C LEU A 119 15.53 27.97 14.03
N THR A 120 14.40 27.31 13.77
CA THR A 120 13.23 27.35 14.66
C THR A 120 12.65 25.94 14.80
N LEU A 121 12.26 25.58 16.02
CA LEU A 121 11.57 24.33 16.39
C LEU A 121 10.22 24.10 15.68
N GLU A 122 9.85 24.96 14.74
CA GLU A 122 8.68 24.84 13.91
C GLU A 122 9.04 23.99 12.69
N SER A 123 8.26 22.93 12.46
CA SER A 123 8.41 22.10 11.27
C SER A 123 8.35 23.02 10.04
N ALA A 124 9.40 23.03 9.22
CA ALA A 124 9.45 23.86 8.03
C ALA A 124 8.15 23.69 7.23
N PRO A 125 7.49 24.79 6.80
CA PRO A 125 6.25 24.69 6.07
C PRO A 125 6.49 23.89 4.78
N LEU A 126 5.70 22.84 4.58
CA LEU A 126 5.75 22.06 3.34
C LEU A 126 5.52 22.99 2.14
N PRO A 127 6.25 22.79 1.02
CA PRO A 127 5.95 23.48 -0.23
C PRO A 127 4.45 23.39 -0.55
N THR A 128 3.85 24.46 -1.06
CA THR A 128 2.41 24.51 -1.38
C THR A 128 2.00 23.39 -2.34
N THR A 129 2.90 23.01 -3.25
CA THR A 129 2.75 21.89 -4.18
C THR A 129 2.65 20.52 -3.49
N MET A 130 3.17 20.40 -2.26
CA MET A 130 3.16 19.17 -1.47
C MET A 130 2.01 19.09 -0.46
N MET A 131 1.36 20.20 -0.12
CA MET A 131 0.30 20.21 0.89
C MET A 131 -0.90 19.31 0.52
N ALA A 132 -1.36 19.35 -0.73
CA ALA A 132 -2.48 18.53 -1.18
C ALA A 132 -2.14 17.02 -1.23
N PRO A 133 -1.00 16.60 -1.83
CA PRO A 133 -0.52 15.22 -1.73
C PRO A 133 -0.33 14.75 -0.29
N TYR A 134 0.25 15.59 0.58
CA TYR A 134 0.45 15.27 1.99
C TYR A 134 -0.87 15.04 2.74
N ARG A 135 -1.88 15.87 2.49
CA ARG A 135 -3.21 15.70 3.09
C ARG A 135 -3.89 14.40 2.65
N ARG A 136 -3.87 14.11 1.34
CA ARG A 136 -4.41 12.85 0.81
C ARG A 136 -3.70 11.64 1.42
N PHE A 137 -2.38 11.75 1.59
CA PHE A 137 -1.56 10.74 2.25
C PHE A 137 -1.98 10.55 3.72
N THR A 138 -2.14 11.62 4.50
CA THR A 138 -2.54 11.51 5.91
C THR A 138 -3.94 10.95 6.10
N ASP A 139 -4.88 11.35 5.24
CA ASP A 139 -6.26 10.87 5.27
C ASP A 139 -6.30 9.38 4.94
N ALA A 140 -5.65 8.96 3.84
CA ALA A 140 -5.59 7.56 3.44
C ALA A 140 -4.86 6.66 4.47
N ARG A 141 -3.85 7.19 5.17
CA ARG A 141 -3.18 6.48 6.27
C ARG A 141 -4.16 6.22 7.42
N ALA A 142 -4.96 7.21 7.80
CA ALA A 142 -5.93 7.08 8.87
C ALA A 142 -6.97 6.00 8.55
N ASP A 143 -7.46 5.97 7.30
CA ASP A 143 -8.42 4.97 6.83
C ASP A 143 -7.83 3.55 6.87
N VAL A 144 -6.58 3.36 6.40
CA VAL A 144 -5.90 2.05 6.47
C VAL A 144 -5.70 1.61 7.91
N MET A 145 -5.26 2.50 8.81
CA MET A 145 -5.09 2.15 10.22
C MET A 145 -6.41 1.71 10.85
N HIS A 146 -7.50 2.42 10.57
CA HIS A 146 -8.83 2.07 11.06
C HIS A 146 -9.26 0.71 10.52
N ALA A 147 -9.20 0.51 9.21
CA ALA A 147 -9.59 -0.74 8.55
C ALA A 147 -8.77 -1.94 9.04
N PHE A 148 -7.47 -1.79 9.22
CA PHE A 148 -6.59 -2.87 9.67
C PHE A 148 -6.82 -3.20 11.15
N ARG A 149 -7.06 -2.19 12.00
CA ARG A 149 -7.42 -2.41 13.40
C ARG A 149 -8.73 -3.16 13.52
N GLU A 150 -9.75 -2.81 12.73
CA GLU A 150 -11.01 -3.56 12.70
C GLU A 150 -10.83 -4.97 12.15
N ALA A 151 -10.03 -5.13 11.09
CA ALA A 151 -9.77 -6.43 10.48
C ALA A 151 -9.10 -7.41 11.44
N LEU A 152 -8.12 -6.93 12.22
CA LEU A 152 -7.36 -7.70 13.19
C LEU A 152 -8.09 -7.83 14.54
N GLY A 153 -8.85 -6.82 14.96
CA GLY A 153 -9.68 -6.85 16.18
C GLY A 153 -10.92 -7.72 16.05
N SER A 154 -11.52 -7.80 14.86
CA SER A 154 -12.66 -8.69 14.59
C SER A 154 -12.32 -10.19 14.69
N THR A 155 -11.04 -10.54 14.65
CA THR A 155 -10.54 -11.91 14.83
C THR A 155 -10.52 -12.37 16.29
N ALA A 156 -10.71 -11.47 17.26
CA ALA A 156 -10.73 -11.79 18.69
C ALA A 156 -12.13 -12.15 19.23
N ILE A 157 -13.19 -12.04 18.42
CA ILE A 157 -14.56 -12.35 18.80
C ILE A 157 -15.23 -13.18 17.71
N GLN A 158 -14.89 -14.48 17.63
CA GLN A 158 -15.77 -15.55 17.12
C GLN A 158 -15.45 -16.85 17.85
#